data_AF-A0A8R1E0X8-F1
#
_entry.id   AF-A0A8R1E0X8-F1
#
_cell.length_a   1.000
_cell.length_b   1.000
_cell.length_c   1.000
_cell.angle_alpha   90.00
_cell.angle_beta   90.00
_cell.angle_gamma   90.00
#
_symmetry.space_group_name_H-M   'P 1'
#
loop_
_entity.id
_entity.type
_entity.pdbx_description
1 polymer ?
#
loop_
_entity_poly.entity_id
_entity_poly.type
_entity_poly.pdbx_seq_one_letter_code
_entity_poly.pdbx_strand_id
1 'polypeptide(L)'
;MLEYQGFSAEFAIVPSRTGRFNNHECLLEYLNGLDGFIRTKDLVTNLPQNASGTLDCVWRLAVPTQFRIAFYVKEFALKAPNQCAHNFVEVYSGDTSDKPLR
;
A
#
# COMPACT_ATOMS: atom_id res chain seq x y z
N MET A 1 21.63 -7.70 33.08
CA MET A 1 21.06 -8.65 32.10
C MET A 1 19.57 -8.35 32.03
N LEU A 2 19.11 -7.65 30.99
CA LEU A 2 17.69 -7.29 30.84
C LEU A 2 17.07 -8.31 29.87
N GLU A 3 16.46 -9.36 30.43
CA GLU A 3 15.60 -10.26 29.67
C GLU A 3 14.21 -9.60 29.61
N TYR A 4 13.82 -9.14 28.43
CA TYR A 4 12.46 -8.64 28.22
C TYR A 4 11.54 -9.84 27.93
N GLN A 5 10.41 -9.94 28.65
CA GLN A 5 9.38 -10.97 28.47
C GLN A 5 8.55 -10.75 27.18
N GLY A 6 9.22 -10.68 26.02
CA GLY A 6 8.58 -10.68 24.69
C GLY A 6 7.34 -9.78 24.53
N PHE A 7 6.43 -10.18 23.64
CA PHE A 7 5.07 -9.66 23.54
C PHE A 7 4.13 -10.77 23.09
N SER A 8 2.84 -10.69 23.46
CA SER A 8 1.76 -11.51 22.91
C SER A 8 0.69 -10.58 22.36
N ALA A 9 0.23 -10.85 21.15
CA ALA A 9 -0.82 -10.09 20.49
C ALA A 9 -1.84 -11.06 19.90
N GLU A 10 -3.10 -10.89 20.29
CA GLU A 10 -4.24 -11.52 19.64
C GLU A 10 -4.83 -10.52 18.65
N PHE A 11 -5.02 -10.94 17.40
CA PHE A 11 -5.67 -10.14 16.37
C PHE A 11 -6.82 -10.92 15.75
N ALA A 12 -7.88 -10.19 15.40
CA ALA A 12 -9.00 -10.74 14.65
C ALA A 12 -9.29 -9.81 13.47
N ILE A 13 -9.56 -10.41 12.31
CA ILE A 13 -10.03 -9.66 11.15
C ILE A 13 -11.47 -9.27 11.45
N VAL A 14 -11.71 -7.97 11.67
CA VAL A 14 -13.07 -7.45 11.93
C VAL A 14 -13.69 -7.00 10.60
N PRO A 15 -14.78 -7.63 10.13
CA PRO A 15 -15.44 -7.21 8.90
C PRO A 15 -15.98 -5.78 9.04
N SER A 16 -15.73 -4.94 8.04
CA SER A 16 -16.22 -3.56 8.04
C SER A 16 -17.75 -3.52 7.97
N ARG A 17 -18.40 -2.92 8.99
CA ARG A 17 -19.87 -2.77 9.04
C ARG A 17 -20.43 -1.75 8.04
N THR A 18 -19.56 -1.02 7.33
CA THR A 18 -19.94 0.05 6.40
C THR A 18 -20.07 -0.40 4.94
N GLY A 19 -19.96 -1.71 4.65
CA GLY A 19 -20.00 -2.22 3.28
C GLY A 19 -18.78 -1.82 2.43
N ARG A 20 -17.79 -1.13 3.01
CA ARG A 20 -16.44 -0.99 2.44
C ARG A 20 -15.69 -2.30 2.65
N PHE A 21 -16.16 -3.34 1.96
CA PHE A 21 -15.33 -4.51 1.74
C PHE A 21 -14.39 -4.12 0.61
N ASN A 22 -13.09 -4.03 0.90
CA ASN A 22 -12.10 -4.16 -0.15
C ASN A 22 -12.23 -5.60 -0.66
N ASN A 23 -13.17 -5.82 -1.57
CA ASN A 23 -13.50 -7.15 -2.12
C ASN A 23 -12.42 -7.68 -3.07
N HIS A 24 -11.25 -7.05 -3.06
CA HIS A 24 -10.12 -7.41 -3.89
C HIS A 24 -8.83 -7.10 -3.14
N GLU A 25 -8.03 -8.13 -2.92
CA GLU A 25 -6.68 -8.00 -2.41
C GLU A 25 -5.81 -7.34 -3.49
N CYS A 26 -5.70 -6.02 -3.45
CA CYS A 26 -4.93 -5.24 -4.42
C CYS A 26 -3.50 -5.03 -3.91
N LEU A 27 -2.71 -6.10 -3.87
CA LEU A 27 -1.30 -6.06 -3.50
C LEU A 27 -0.44 -6.28 -4.75
N LEU A 28 0.41 -5.31 -5.06
CA LEU A 28 1.39 -5.39 -6.15
C LEU A 28 2.79 -5.44 -5.56
N GLU A 29 3.53 -6.51 -5.85
CA GLU A 29 4.86 -6.74 -5.29
C GLU A 29 5.97 -6.63 -6.34
N TYR A 30 6.96 -5.79 -6.05
CA TYR A 30 8.19 -5.64 -6.82
C TYR A 30 9.37 -5.87 -5.88
N LEU A 31 9.76 -7.13 -5.67
CA LEU A 31 10.64 -7.50 -4.55
C LEU A 31 12.14 -7.55 -4.88
N ASN A 32 12.48 -7.65 -6.16
CA ASN A 32 13.86 -7.84 -6.62
C ASN A 32 14.20 -6.96 -7.83
N GLY A 33 13.37 -5.97 -8.14
CA GLY A 33 13.61 -5.06 -9.26
C GLY A 33 14.71 -4.07 -8.91
N LEU A 34 15.67 -3.87 -9.82
CA LEU A 34 16.68 -2.80 -9.68
C LEU A 34 16.13 -1.44 -10.17
N ASP A 35 15.10 -1.49 -11.01
CA ASP A 35 14.36 -0.35 -11.55
C ASP A 35 12.92 -0.76 -11.89
N GLY A 36 12.08 0.23 -12.19
CA GLY A 36 10.69 -0.03 -12.55
C GLY A 36 9.83 1.23 -12.60
N PHE A 37 8.58 1.04 -13.03
CA PHE A 37 7.57 2.09 -13.09
C PHE A 37 6.27 1.60 -12.47
N ILE A 38 5.66 2.43 -11.64
CA ILE A 38 4.31 2.22 -11.13
C ILE A 38 3.37 3.10 -11.95
N ARG A 39 2.35 2.51 -12.57
CA ARG A 39 1.36 3.26 -13.35
C ARG A 39 -0.05 2.87 -12.93
N THR A 40 -0.97 3.81 -13.02
CA THR A 40 -2.40 3.60 -12.71
C THR A 40 -3.00 2.44 -13.50
N LYS A 41 -2.56 2.22 -14.76
CA LYS A 41 -3.03 1.09 -15.57
C LYS A 41 -2.67 -0.28 -14.98
N ASP A 42 -1.56 -0.36 -14.25
CA ASP A 42 -1.09 -1.61 -13.64
C ASP A 42 -2.01 -2.00 -12.46
N LEU A 43 -2.77 -1.04 -11.89
CA LEU A 43 -3.88 -1.32 -10.95
C LEU A 43 -5.09 -1.94 -11.66
N VAL A 44 -5.46 -1.39 -12.82
CA VAL A 44 -6.69 -1.76 -13.55
C VAL A 44 -6.62 -3.16 -14.14
N THR A 45 -5.41 -3.65 -14.48
CA THR A 45 -5.23 -5.04 -14.95
C THR A 45 -5.61 -6.07 -13.90
N ASN A 46 -5.39 -5.76 -12.62
CA ASN A 46 -5.66 -6.68 -11.52
C ASN A 46 -7.06 -6.49 -10.92
N LEU A 47 -7.67 -5.31 -11.10
CA LEU A 47 -9.02 -5.05 -10.61
C LEU A 47 -10.09 -5.71 -11.49
N PRO A 48 -11.13 -6.34 -10.91
CA PRO A 48 -12.31 -6.77 -11.66
C PRO A 48 -12.93 -5.58 -12.41
N GLN A 49 -13.37 -5.78 -13.66
CA GLN A 49 -14.03 -4.73 -14.46
C GLN A 49 -15.26 -4.10 -13.76
N ASN A 50 -15.84 -4.82 -12.79
CA ASN A 50 -17.02 -4.39 -12.03
C ASN A 50 -16.68 -4.00 -10.58
N ALA A 51 -15.41 -3.72 -10.27
CA ALA A 51 -15.00 -3.24 -8.96
C ALA A 51 -15.65 -1.87 -8.70
N SER A 52 -16.78 -1.89 -8.00
CA SER A 52 -17.45 -0.72 -7.48
C SER A 52 -17.10 -0.61 -5.99
N GLY A 53 -16.47 0.50 -5.58
CA GLY A 53 -16.04 0.67 -4.20
C GLY A 53 -14.85 1.63 -4.05
N THR A 54 -14.38 1.75 -2.81
CA THR A 54 -13.12 2.42 -2.51
C THR A 54 -11.97 1.59 -3.04
N LEU A 55 -11.05 2.25 -3.76
CA LEU A 55 -9.81 1.62 -4.19
C LEU A 55 -8.80 1.70 -3.05
N ASP A 56 -8.37 0.55 -2.57
CA ASP A 56 -7.35 0.42 -1.54
C ASP A 56 -6.30 -0.56 -2.04
N CYS A 57 -5.16 -0.03 -2.50
CA CYS A 57 -4.11 -0.80 -3.15
C CYS A 57 -2.77 -0.48 -2.50
N VAL A 58 -1.97 -1.53 -2.29
CA VAL A 58 -0.64 -1.44 -1.73
C VAL A 58 0.37 -1.87 -2.79
N TRP A 59 1.39 -1.04 -3.00
CA TRP A 59 2.58 -1.41 -3.75
C TRP A 59 3.71 -1.71 -2.76
N ARG A 60 4.17 -2.96 -2.70
CA ARG A 60 5.34 -3.33 -1.91
C ARG A 60 6.58 -3.36 -2.80
N LEU A 61 7.49 -2.44 -2.53
CA LEU A 61 8.77 -2.33 -3.23
C LEU A 61 9.88 -2.84 -2.31
N ALA A 62 10.63 -3.85 -2.74
CA ALA A 62 11.83 -4.30 -2.06
C ALA A 62 12.98 -4.40 -3.05
N VAL A 63 14.19 -4.13 -2.54
CA VAL A 63 15.45 -4.24 -3.27
C VAL A 63 16.41 -5.07 -2.43
N PRO A 64 17.44 -5.69 -3.02
CA PRO A 64 18.48 -6.38 -2.25
C PRO A 64 19.12 -5.46 -1.21
N THR A 65 19.57 -6.02 -0.10
CA THR A 65 19.99 -5.30 1.13
C THR A 65 21.09 -4.26 0.92
N GLN A 66 21.88 -4.38 -0.16
CA GLN A 66 22.93 -3.44 -0.53
C GLN A 66 22.45 -2.20 -1.30
N PHE A 67 21.15 -2.11 -1.63
CA PHE A 67 20.58 -1.02 -2.41
C PHE A 67 19.58 -0.18 -1.61
N ARG A 68 19.27 1.01 -2.13
CA ARG A 68 18.22 1.89 -1.62
C ARG A 68 17.28 2.26 -2.74
N ILE A 69 16.00 2.39 -2.42
CA ILE A 69 14.98 2.80 -3.37
C ILE A 69 15.02 4.32 -3.52
N ALA A 70 15.19 4.80 -4.75
CA ALA A 70 14.94 6.18 -5.13
C ALA A 70 13.60 6.25 -5.86
N PHE A 71 12.70 7.11 -5.40
CA PHE A 71 11.34 7.22 -5.92
C PHE A 71 11.09 8.64 -6.44
N TYR A 72 10.53 8.74 -7.64
CA TYR A 72 10.17 10.02 -8.26
C TYR A 72 8.77 9.93 -8.87
N VAL A 73 7.93 10.92 -8.56
CA VAL A 73 6.59 11.02 -9.11
C VAL A 73 6.63 11.93 -10.33
N LYS A 74 6.46 11.34 -11.52
CA LYS A 74 6.47 12.10 -12.77
C LYS A 74 5.17 12.86 -12.99
N GLU A 75 4.05 12.17 -12.81
CA GLU A 75 2.70 12.69 -13.03
C GLU A 75 1.82 12.21 -11.88
N PHE A 76 1.06 13.12 -11.28
CA PHE A 76 0.19 12.81 -10.15
C PHE A 76 -1.16 13.51 -10.29
N ALA A 77 -2.21 12.70 -10.38
CA ALA A 77 -3.58 13.18 -10.38
C ALA A 77 -4.47 12.15 -9.68
N LEU A 78 -5.29 12.63 -8.75
CA LEU A 78 -6.32 11.86 -8.09
C LEU A 78 -7.71 12.28 -8.59
N LYS A 79 -8.68 11.38 -8.46
CA LYS A 79 -10.07 11.67 -8.79
C LYS A 79 -10.62 12.69 -7.79
N ALA A 80 -11.15 13.79 -8.30
CA ALA A 80 -11.80 14.79 -7.45
C ALA A 80 -13.00 14.17 -6.69
N PRO A 81 -13.23 14.54 -5.41
CA PRO A 81 -12.49 15.54 -4.63
C PRO A 81 -11.16 15.01 -4.04
N ASN A 82 -10.09 15.80 -4.16
CA ASN A 82 -8.74 15.46 -3.68
C ASN A 82 -8.51 15.90 -2.22
N GLN A 83 -9.56 15.90 -1.39
CA GLN A 83 -9.40 16.15 0.03
C GLN A 83 -8.73 14.92 0.64
N CYS A 84 -7.69 15.10 1.46
CA CYS A 84 -6.88 14.01 2.02
C CYS A 84 -7.70 12.94 2.76
N ALA A 85 -8.92 13.26 3.20
CA ALA A 85 -9.84 12.32 3.84
C ALA A 85 -10.51 11.32 2.88
N HIS A 86 -10.40 11.52 1.56
CA HIS A 86 -11.14 10.75 0.56
C HIS A 86 -10.24 10.04 -0.44
N ASN A 87 -9.33 10.78 -1.10
CA ASN A 87 -8.41 10.22 -2.10
C ASN A 87 -7.00 10.69 -1.76
N PHE A 88 -6.09 9.75 -1.53
CA PHE A 88 -4.69 10.03 -1.22
C PHE A 88 -3.79 8.89 -1.69
N VAL A 89 -2.49 9.19 -1.76
CA VAL A 89 -1.42 8.20 -1.84
C VAL A 89 -0.51 8.47 -0.66
N GLU A 90 -0.19 7.42 0.10
CA GLU A 90 0.72 7.50 1.23
C GLU A 90 1.94 6.63 0.95
N VAL A 91 3.12 7.13 1.32
CA VAL A 91 4.39 6.44 1.12
C VAL A 91 4.99 6.14 2.49
N TYR A 92 5.37 4.89 2.71
CA TYR A 92 5.93 4.42 3.97
C TYR A 92 7.36 3.94 3.77
N SER A 93 8.22 4.19 4.76
CA SER A 93 9.55 3.61 4.81
C SER A 93 9.54 2.38 5.73
N GLY A 94 9.33 1.21 5.15
CA GLY A 94 9.32 -0.06 5.87
C GLY A 94 8.25 -1.02 5.34
N ASP A 95 8.20 -2.21 5.94
CA ASP A 95 7.24 -3.27 5.57
C ASP A 95 5.85 -3.06 6.17
N THR A 96 5.70 -2.07 7.05
CA THR A 96 4.49 -1.76 7.79
C THR A 96 4.11 -0.29 7.62
N SER A 97 2.81 0.01 7.73
CA SER A 97 2.27 1.38 7.66
C SER A 97 2.55 2.21 8.92
N ASP A 98 3.41 1.72 9.81
CA ASP A 98 3.75 2.35 11.10
C ASP A 98 4.70 3.56 10.95
N LYS A 99 5.34 3.71 9.78
CA LYS A 99 6.32 4.78 9.51
C LYS A 99 6.05 5.50 8.18
N PRO A 100 5.08 6.42 8.15
CA PRO A 100 4.86 7.26 6.98
C PRO A 100 6.06 8.20 6.76
N LEU A 101 6.49 8.32 5.51
CA LEU A 101 7.46 9.32 5.08
C LEU A 101 6.74 10.67 4.99
N ARG A 102 6.83 11.46 6.06
CA ARG A 102 6.38 12.86 6.10
C ARG A 102 7.46 13.80 5.60
#